data_AF-A0ABD0QNE4-F1
#
_entry.id   AF-A0ABD0QNE4-F1
#
_cell.length_a   1.000
_cell.length_b   1.000
_cell.length_c   1.000
_cell.angle_alpha   90.00
_cell.angle_beta   90.00
_cell.angle_gamma   90.00
#
_symmetry.space_group_name_H-M   'P 1'
#
loop_
_entity.id
_entity.type
_entity.pdbx_description
1 polymer ?
#
loop_
_entity_poly.entity_id
_entity_poly.type
_entity_poly.pdbx_seq_one_letter_code
_entity_poly.pdbx_strand_id
1 'polypeptide(L)'
;LSSSPGVGCHGADVAEARSVRFSPDRSASGSSGESSPGRGQSPVGSPVLAGLSMVLGPDFSPRRLSMRDSRQEGSPLTGGGYHPAPPPGAMEAVGVALEGAQLLTSGLSTEVVETILQSRAPSTRKLYALKWKLFTLWCGDHQQDPVNCPVGTVLEFLQACFSTGLSHSTLKVYVAVISAYHAPLGVLSVVKNPLVTHFLCSVLRLRPPVRPHVPTWDLAVVLKALCRPPFEPIEEISDRFLTIKTALLLALTSLKWVGDLQALLVALSHLDFDPGMAKAFLYPRVVYVPKVPTATPQPVVLQAFCPAPFREPDQQKHNFMCPVCALDAYVHRAALWRKSDQLLVCYVPLNKGHPASKQTLSRWIVDAISTAYKSSDLPSPMGVKAHSTRAMAASKALLTGVPIQDICNAAGWSMPLTFVRFYNLDVRATPGSSAGIWKSGGRFRTQLEFLKGNFPGYVCNPGSQRERDAASQAVFPALWSFMFC
;
A
#
# COMPACT_ATOMS: atom_id res chain seq x y z
N LEU A 1 54.00 -59.03 -22.60
CA LEU A 1 53.19 -58.28 -21.62
C LEU A 1 53.62 -56.79 -21.66
N SER A 2 53.54 -56.02 -22.75
CA SER A 2 52.51 -55.84 -23.79
C SER A 2 51.14 -55.44 -23.24
N SER A 3 50.47 -54.37 -23.70
CA SER A 3 50.85 -53.35 -24.72
C SER A 3 49.84 -52.18 -24.77
N SER A 4 50.24 -50.99 -25.19
CA SER A 4 49.35 -49.89 -25.64
C SER A 4 48.84 -50.15 -27.08
N PRO A 5 47.72 -49.55 -27.55
CA PRO A 5 47.60 -48.14 -28.00
C PRO A 5 46.40 -47.41 -27.35
N GLY A 6 45.97 -46.18 -27.69
CA GLY A 6 46.41 -45.16 -28.66
C GLY A 6 45.20 -44.39 -29.28
N VAL A 7 45.42 -43.25 -29.98
CA VAL A 7 44.39 -42.31 -30.52
C VAL A 7 43.68 -41.49 -29.41
N GLY A 8 43.32 -40.20 -29.51
CA GLY A 8 43.28 -39.19 -30.60
C GLY A 8 41.85 -38.60 -30.71
N CYS A 9 41.56 -37.31 -30.90
CA CYS A 9 42.36 -36.14 -31.28
C CYS A 9 41.81 -34.81 -30.70
N HIS A 10 42.59 -33.74 -30.92
CA HIS A 10 42.40 -32.29 -30.68
C HIS A 10 41.00 -31.65 -30.54
N GLY A 11 40.94 -30.57 -29.74
CA GLY A 11 39.85 -29.58 -29.74
C GLY A 11 40.12 -28.37 -28.83
N ALA A 12 40.76 -27.32 -29.36
CA ALA A 12 40.75 -25.97 -28.78
C ALA A 12 39.37 -25.30 -29.04
N ASP A 13 38.96 -24.17 -28.46
CA ASP A 13 39.76 -23.01 -28.08
C ASP A 13 39.10 -22.13 -26.99
N VAL A 14 39.85 -21.14 -26.47
CA VAL A 14 39.36 -20.16 -25.48
C VAL A 14 38.85 -18.90 -26.18
N ALA A 15 37.58 -18.56 -25.99
CA ALA A 15 36.95 -17.36 -26.56
C ALA A 15 36.39 -16.41 -25.49
N GLU A 16 37.11 -15.29 -25.35
CA GLU A 16 36.96 -14.12 -24.49
C GLU A 16 35.53 -13.56 -24.26
N ALA A 17 35.31 -12.91 -23.10
CA ALA A 17 34.03 -12.35 -22.70
C ALA A 17 33.75 -10.97 -23.35
N ARG A 18 32.60 -10.83 -24.05
CA ARG A 18 32.15 -9.54 -24.61
C ARG A 18 31.28 -8.75 -23.63
N SER A 19 31.84 -7.69 -23.04
CA SER A 19 31.04 -6.64 -22.39
C SER A 19 30.46 -5.67 -23.42
N VAL A 20 29.15 -5.42 -23.38
CA VAL A 20 28.51 -4.43 -24.26
C VAL A 20 28.39 -3.08 -23.54
N ARG A 21 28.98 -2.04 -24.13
CA ARG A 21 28.72 -0.62 -23.79
C ARG A 21 27.95 0.03 -24.93
N PHE A 22 27.06 0.96 -24.61
CA PHE A 22 26.46 1.87 -25.57
C PHE A 22 26.58 3.33 -25.10
N SER A 23 26.96 4.21 -26.01
CA SER A 23 26.77 5.67 -25.93
C SER A 23 26.77 6.23 -27.37
N PRO A 24 26.13 7.38 -27.62
CA PRO A 24 25.63 7.71 -28.97
C PRO A 24 26.48 8.76 -29.71
N ASP A 25 26.34 8.81 -31.03
CA ASP A 25 25.90 10.05 -31.69
C ASP A 25 25.22 9.78 -33.05
N ARG A 26 24.79 10.85 -33.72
CA ARG A 26 23.95 10.93 -34.93
C ARG A 26 24.74 10.92 -36.24
N SER A 27 24.04 10.58 -37.32
CA SER A 27 24.26 11.15 -38.65
C SER A 27 22.91 11.46 -39.31
N ALA A 28 22.84 12.48 -40.17
CA ALA A 28 21.58 12.95 -40.77
C ALA A 28 21.78 13.60 -42.15
N SER A 29 20.74 13.52 -42.98
CA SER A 29 20.52 14.20 -44.27
C SER A 29 18.99 14.16 -44.50
N GLY A 30 18.24 15.25 -44.69
CA GLY A 30 18.34 16.28 -45.73
C GLY A 30 17.16 16.06 -46.70
N SER A 31 16.46 17.03 -47.28
CA SER A 31 16.42 18.51 -47.22
C SER A 31 14.93 18.94 -47.47
N SER A 32 14.48 20.17 -47.75
CA SER A 32 15.04 21.51 -48.05
C SER A 32 13.99 22.61 -47.69
N GLY A 33 14.27 23.88 -47.98
CA GLY A 33 13.30 24.99 -47.93
C GLY A 33 13.93 26.34 -47.52
N GLU A 34 13.75 27.39 -48.33
CA GLU A 34 14.57 28.61 -48.26
C GLU A 34 13.84 29.87 -47.76
N SER A 35 14.58 30.77 -47.10
CA SER A 35 14.51 32.24 -47.30
C SER A 35 15.67 32.93 -46.55
N SER A 36 16.06 34.13 -47.00
CA SER A 36 17.41 34.68 -46.78
C SER A 36 17.43 36.01 -45.96
N PRO A 37 18.48 36.86 -45.92
CA PRO A 37 19.36 36.89 -44.74
C PRO A 37 19.58 38.28 -44.09
N GLY A 38 20.10 38.29 -42.85
CA GLY A 38 20.50 39.50 -42.11
C GLY A 38 21.86 39.39 -41.41
N ARG A 39 22.88 40.08 -41.95
CA ARG A 39 24.26 40.21 -41.44
C ARG A 39 24.29 41.21 -40.26
N GLY A 40 25.14 41.15 -39.23
CA GLY A 40 26.18 40.20 -38.84
C GLY A 40 27.46 40.90 -38.32
N GLN A 41 27.98 40.48 -37.15
CA GLN A 41 29.39 40.41 -36.65
C GLN A 41 29.40 40.46 -35.09
N SER A 42 29.85 39.43 -34.34
CA SER A 42 31.23 38.93 -34.07
C SER A 42 31.94 39.63 -32.88
N PRO A 43 32.90 38.99 -32.15
CA PRO A 43 33.16 37.55 -31.95
C PRO A 43 33.64 37.11 -30.52
N VAL A 44 33.70 35.78 -30.29
CA VAL A 44 34.60 34.99 -29.38
C VAL A 44 34.68 35.29 -27.86
N GLY A 45 34.61 34.22 -27.04
CA GLY A 45 35.23 34.16 -25.69
C GLY A 45 34.51 33.29 -24.65
N SER A 46 35.05 32.11 -24.30
CA SER A 46 34.58 31.23 -23.19
C SER A 46 35.46 29.97 -23.05
N PRO A 47 35.46 29.24 -21.90
CA PRO A 47 34.89 29.55 -20.57
C PRO A 47 35.84 29.20 -19.38
N VAL A 48 35.28 29.22 -18.15
CA VAL A 48 35.76 28.56 -16.91
C VAL A 48 36.95 29.18 -16.15
N LEU A 49 36.64 29.91 -15.06
CA LEU A 49 37.05 29.59 -13.69
C LEU A 49 36.45 30.62 -12.70
N ALA A 50 35.86 30.15 -11.59
CA ALA A 50 35.47 30.99 -10.46
C ALA A 50 35.40 30.14 -9.18
N GLY A 51 36.35 30.35 -8.27
CA GLY A 51 36.41 29.67 -6.99
C GLY A 51 36.64 30.65 -5.85
N LEU A 52 35.96 30.40 -4.71
CA LEU A 52 36.23 30.88 -3.36
C LEU A 52 36.57 32.38 -3.15
N SER A 53 35.66 33.07 -2.49
CA SER A 53 36.03 33.96 -1.37
C SER A 53 34.96 33.91 -0.27
N MET A 54 35.30 34.37 0.93
CA MET A 54 34.48 34.27 2.15
C MET A 54 33.92 35.64 2.55
N VAL A 55 32.92 35.68 3.46
CA VAL A 55 33.03 36.34 4.78
C VAL A 55 31.70 36.29 5.58
N LEU A 56 31.89 36.04 6.88
CA LEU A 56 31.05 36.08 8.09
C LEU A 56 29.74 36.93 8.12
N GLY A 57 28.77 36.45 8.90
CA GLY A 57 27.65 37.20 9.50
C GLY A 57 27.12 36.46 10.77
N PRO A 58 26.66 37.15 11.84
CA PRO A 58 26.66 36.57 13.20
C PRO A 58 25.30 36.07 13.75
N ASP A 59 25.38 35.32 14.86
CA ASP A 59 24.24 34.94 15.72
C ASP A 59 23.49 36.15 16.30
N PHE A 60 22.15 36.10 16.27
CA PHE A 60 21.31 36.75 17.29
C PHE A 60 19.96 36.04 17.47
N SER A 61 19.64 35.70 18.71
CA SER A 61 18.29 35.37 19.18
C SER A 61 17.90 36.34 20.31
N PRO A 62 16.68 36.90 20.27
CA PRO A 62 16.00 37.12 21.55
C PRO A 62 14.48 36.85 21.54
N ARG A 63 14.06 36.10 22.57
CA ARG A 63 12.86 36.33 23.40
C ARG A 63 11.51 36.55 22.69
N ARG A 64 10.62 35.56 22.79
CA ARG A 64 9.23 35.85 23.20
C ARG A 64 9.21 36.07 24.71
N LEU A 65 8.53 37.13 25.16
CA LEU A 65 8.35 37.42 26.58
C LEU A 65 7.21 36.59 27.17
N SER A 66 7.33 36.24 28.45
CA SER A 66 6.23 35.75 29.27
C SER A 66 5.49 36.93 29.90
N MET A 67 4.16 36.86 29.90
CA MET A 67 3.29 37.58 30.82
C MET A 67 2.49 36.54 31.63
N ARG A 68 2.02 36.95 32.80
CA ARG A 68 1.73 36.04 33.94
C ARG A 68 0.24 35.73 34.10
N ASP A 69 -0.05 34.67 34.85
CA ASP A 69 -1.38 34.36 35.37
C ASP A 69 -2.09 35.56 36.03
N SER A 70 -3.39 35.66 35.78
CA SER A 70 -4.35 36.35 36.64
C SER A 70 -5.65 35.56 36.67
N ARG A 71 -5.91 34.85 37.78
CA ARG A 71 -7.18 34.14 37.98
C ARG A 71 -8.28 35.14 38.33
N GLN A 72 -9.43 35.05 37.67
CA GLN A 72 -10.70 35.48 38.27
C GLN A 72 -11.86 34.63 37.74
N GLU A 73 -12.92 34.57 38.54
CA GLU A 73 -14.02 33.62 38.43
C GLU A 73 -15.29 34.34 37.94
N GLY A 74 -16.01 33.74 36.97
CA GLY A 74 -17.18 34.35 36.36
C GLY A 74 -17.89 33.40 35.39
N SER A 75 -19.23 33.43 35.39
CA SER A 75 -20.10 32.48 34.66
C SER A 75 -20.91 33.21 33.55
N PRO A 76 -21.89 32.62 32.84
CA PRO A 76 -21.68 32.36 31.42
C PRO A 76 -22.67 33.06 30.48
N LEU A 77 -22.23 33.43 29.26
CA LEU A 77 -23.13 33.85 28.18
C LEU A 77 -22.81 33.19 26.83
N THR A 78 -23.72 32.29 26.47
CA THR A 78 -24.25 31.92 25.14
C THR A 78 -23.69 32.63 23.90
N GLY A 79 -23.27 31.85 22.87
CA GLY A 79 -23.03 32.42 21.53
C GLY A 79 -22.21 31.59 20.54
N GLY A 80 -22.57 30.33 20.26
CA GLY A 80 -21.82 29.49 19.31
C GLY A 80 -22.64 28.37 18.66
N GLY A 81 -23.11 28.59 17.43
CA GLY A 81 -23.96 27.64 16.70
C GLY A 81 -23.19 26.46 16.11
N TYR A 82 -23.09 25.35 16.84
CA TYR A 82 -22.62 24.08 16.29
C TYR A 82 -23.68 23.47 15.36
N HIS A 83 -23.51 23.61 14.04
CA HIS A 83 -24.22 22.75 13.10
C HIS A 83 -23.75 21.29 13.25
N PRO A 84 -24.63 20.33 13.59
CA PRO A 84 -24.24 18.92 13.66
C PRO A 84 -23.87 18.41 12.26
N ALA A 85 -22.78 17.67 12.14
CA ALA A 85 -22.46 16.98 10.91
C ALA A 85 -23.55 15.93 10.62
N PRO A 86 -24.20 15.94 9.43
CA PRO A 86 -25.31 15.03 9.15
C PRO A 86 -24.84 13.56 9.12
N PRO A 87 -25.71 12.61 9.51
CA PRO A 87 -25.30 11.21 9.67
C PRO A 87 -24.80 10.59 8.35
N PRO A 88 -23.78 9.70 8.37
CA PRO A 88 -23.12 9.19 7.16
C PRO A 88 -23.96 8.38 6.17
N GLY A 89 -25.26 8.20 6.40
CA GLY A 89 -26.22 7.63 5.44
C GLY A 89 -26.92 8.71 4.59
N ALA A 90 -27.24 9.86 5.18
CA ALA A 90 -28.00 10.92 4.50
C ALA A 90 -27.28 11.47 3.27
N MET A 91 -25.94 11.57 3.33
CA MET A 91 -25.14 12.01 2.19
C MET A 91 -25.10 10.98 1.06
N GLU A 92 -25.09 9.67 1.36
CA GLU A 92 -25.09 8.63 0.31
C GLU A 92 -26.39 8.66 -0.49
N ALA A 93 -27.53 8.82 0.19
CA ALA A 93 -28.85 8.89 -0.43
C ALA A 93 -28.95 10.01 -1.47
N VAL A 94 -28.47 11.23 -1.17
CA VAL A 94 -28.58 12.39 -2.09
C VAL A 94 -27.81 12.16 -3.40
N GLY A 95 -26.58 11.63 -3.34
CA GLY A 95 -25.80 11.36 -4.55
C GLY A 95 -26.40 10.22 -5.39
N VAL A 96 -26.84 9.15 -4.74
CA VAL A 96 -27.48 7.99 -5.41
C VAL A 96 -28.82 8.37 -6.03
N ALA A 97 -29.61 9.23 -5.37
CA ALA A 97 -30.90 9.70 -5.88
C ALA A 97 -30.78 10.59 -7.12
N LEU A 98 -29.74 11.44 -7.22
CA LEU A 98 -29.56 12.33 -8.38
C LEU A 98 -29.26 11.54 -9.67
N GLU A 99 -28.31 10.61 -9.61
CA GLU A 99 -27.99 9.71 -10.72
C GLU A 99 -29.14 8.75 -11.02
N GLY A 100 -29.82 8.23 -9.99
CA GLY A 100 -31.02 7.43 -10.15
C GLY A 100 -32.14 8.18 -10.89
N ALA A 101 -32.40 9.44 -10.53
CA ALA A 101 -33.39 10.28 -11.20
C ALA A 101 -33.02 10.53 -12.67
N GLN A 102 -31.75 10.85 -12.98
CA GLN A 102 -31.27 11.03 -14.36
C GLN A 102 -31.45 9.76 -15.21
N LEU A 103 -31.18 8.58 -14.64
CA LEU A 103 -31.36 7.30 -15.31
C LEU A 103 -32.84 6.93 -15.51
N LEU A 104 -33.72 7.24 -14.55
CA LEU A 104 -35.17 7.09 -14.68
C LEU A 104 -35.75 8.03 -15.75
N THR A 105 -35.32 9.29 -15.78
CA THR A 105 -35.68 10.27 -16.85
C THR A 105 -35.16 9.83 -18.23
N SER A 106 -34.11 8.99 -18.27
CA SER A 106 -33.61 8.36 -19.50
C SER A 106 -34.45 7.15 -19.96
N GLY A 107 -35.59 6.86 -19.32
CA GLY A 107 -36.53 5.80 -19.71
C GLY A 107 -36.17 4.39 -19.21
N LEU A 108 -35.22 4.26 -18.27
CA LEU A 108 -34.85 2.97 -17.69
C LEU A 108 -35.82 2.56 -16.56
N SER A 109 -36.06 1.26 -16.40
CA SER A 109 -36.88 0.74 -15.30
C SER A 109 -36.15 0.81 -13.95
N THR A 110 -36.90 0.92 -12.85
CA THR A 110 -36.35 1.03 -11.49
C THR A 110 -35.36 -0.09 -11.16
N GLU A 111 -35.65 -1.34 -11.54
CA GLU A 111 -34.78 -2.50 -11.32
C GLU A 111 -33.42 -2.37 -12.04
N VAL A 112 -33.43 -1.86 -13.27
CA VAL A 112 -32.20 -1.59 -14.04
C VAL A 112 -31.42 -0.44 -13.40
N VAL A 113 -32.10 0.61 -12.96
CA VAL A 113 -31.48 1.75 -12.26
C VAL A 113 -30.85 1.32 -10.94
N GLU A 114 -31.56 0.57 -10.11
CA GLU A 114 -31.02 0.01 -8.85
C GLU A 114 -29.79 -0.86 -9.10
N THR A 115 -29.84 -1.72 -10.12
CA THR A 115 -28.71 -2.58 -10.53
C THR A 115 -27.49 -1.74 -10.96
N ILE A 116 -27.70 -0.71 -11.78
CA ILE A 116 -26.63 0.23 -12.20
C ILE A 116 -26.03 0.95 -10.99
N LEU A 117 -26.84 1.37 -10.00
CA LEU A 117 -26.38 2.06 -8.80
C LEU A 117 -25.56 1.14 -7.85
N GLN A 118 -25.74 -0.20 -7.91
CA GLN A 118 -24.86 -1.13 -7.20
C GLN A 118 -23.46 -1.28 -7.82
N SER A 119 -23.23 -0.84 -9.07
CA SER A 119 -21.93 -0.93 -9.76
C SER A 119 -20.77 -0.27 -8.99
N ARG A 120 -21.07 0.69 -8.10
CA ARG A 120 -20.09 1.34 -7.22
C ARG A 120 -20.27 0.86 -5.79
N ALA A 121 -19.19 0.33 -5.21
CA ALA A 121 -19.13 -0.06 -3.80
C ALA A 121 -19.56 1.10 -2.86
N PRO A 122 -20.20 0.84 -1.70
CA PRO A 122 -20.74 1.89 -0.84
C PRO A 122 -19.72 2.95 -0.38
N SER A 123 -18.46 2.57 -0.18
CA SER A 123 -17.38 3.54 0.13
C SER A 123 -17.09 4.50 -1.04
N THR A 124 -17.26 4.04 -2.28
CA THR A 124 -17.15 4.87 -3.49
C THR A 124 -18.35 5.80 -3.59
N ARG A 125 -19.58 5.31 -3.39
CA ARG A 125 -20.80 6.16 -3.36
C ARG A 125 -20.70 7.28 -2.32
N LYS A 126 -20.26 6.98 -1.10
CA LYS A 126 -20.05 7.98 -0.04
C LYS A 126 -18.97 9.01 -0.40
N LEU A 127 -17.87 8.58 -1.02
CA LEU A 127 -16.84 9.48 -1.52
C LEU A 127 -17.37 10.37 -2.66
N TYR A 128 -18.17 9.81 -3.55
CA TYR A 128 -18.79 10.52 -4.68
C TYR A 128 -19.74 11.60 -4.19
N ALA A 129 -20.69 11.27 -3.31
CA ALA A 129 -21.62 12.25 -2.77
C ALA A 129 -20.94 13.36 -1.95
N LEU A 130 -19.90 13.04 -1.16
CA LEU A 130 -19.10 14.05 -0.46
C LEU A 130 -18.39 15.00 -1.44
N LYS A 131 -17.81 14.46 -2.52
CA LYS A 131 -17.08 15.24 -3.52
C LYS A 131 -18.02 16.08 -4.39
N TRP A 132 -19.22 15.56 -4.68
CA TRP A 132 -20.29 16.30 -5.35
C TRP A 132 -20.76 17.47 -4.50
N LYS A 133 -21.09 17.26 -3.21
CA LYS A 133 -21.49 18.36 -2.31
C LYS A 133 -20.46 19.49 -2.25
N LEU A 134 -19.16 19.17 -2.25
CA LEU A 134 -18.10 20.18 -2.25
C LEU A 134 -18.04 20.98 -3.57
N PHE A 135 -18.40 20.38 -4.70
CA PHE A 135 -18.55 21.09 -5.97
C PHE A 135 -19.85 21.91 -6.01
N THR A 136 -20.99 21.34 -5.58
CA THR A 136 -22.28 22.05 -5.42
C THR A 136 -22.16 23.32 -4.59
N LEU A 137 -21.45 23.27 -3.44
CA LEU A 137 -21.22 24.44 -2.60
C LEU A 137 -20.39 25.50 -3.33
N TRP A 138 -19.26 25.12 -3.93
CA TRP A 138 -18.40 26.05 -4.66
C TRP A 138 -19.13 26.69 -5.86
N CYS A 139 -19.94 25.93 -6.60
CA CYS A 139 -20.78 26.49 -7.66
C CYS A 139 -21.81 27.49 -7.11
N GLY A 140 -22.44 27.20 -5.97
CA GLY A 140 -23.33 28.13 -5.28
C GLY A 140 -22.63 29.44 -4.89
N ASP A 141 -21.42 29.36 -4.33
CA ASP A 141 -20.59 30.52 -3.98
C ASP A 141 -20.24 31.39 -5.21
N HIS A 142 -20.21 30.80 -6.42
CA HIS A 142 -19.91 31.47 -7.69
C HIS A 142 -21.16 31.73 -8.55
N GLN A 143 -22.37 31.53 -8.00
CA GLN A 143 -23.67 31.72 -8.69
C GLN A 143 -23.83 30.87 -9.97
N GLN A 144 -23.35 29.63 -9.92
CA GLN A 144 -23.39 28.65 -11.02
C GLN A 144 -24.29 27.46 -10.66
N ASP A 145 -25.04 26.92 -11.64
CA ASP A 145 -25.74 25.64 -11.47
C ASP A 145 -24.75 24.47 -11.60
N PRO A 146 -24.49 23.68 -10.54
CA PRO A 146 -23.55 22.56 -10.60
C PRO A 146 -23.97 21.43 -11.54
N VAL A 147 -25.22 21.36 -11.99
CA VAL A 147 -25.67 20.32 -12.95
C VAL A 147 -25.39 20.74 -14.39
N ASN A 148 -25.50 22.02 -14.73
CA ASN A 148 -25.45 22.51 -16.11
C ASN A 148 -24.39 23.60 -16.39
N CYS A 149 -23.46 23.86 -15.47
CA CYS A 149 -22.44 24.89 -15.66
C CYS A 149 -21.50 24.62 -16.86
N PRO A 150 -20.93 25.66 -17.50
CA PRO A 150 -20.00 25.48 -18.61
C PRO A 150 -18.69 24.84 -18.16
N VAL A 151 -17.94 24.28 -19.13
CA VAL A 151 -16.64 23.64 -18.87
C VAL A 151 -15.62 24.57 -18.18
N GLY A 152 -15.73 25.89 -18.37
CA GLY A 152 -14.92 26.89 -17.68
C GLY A 152 -15.06 26.79 -16.16
N THR A 153 -16.30 26.83 -15.65
CA THR A 153 -16.66 26.67 -14.24
C THR A 153 -16.06 25.39 -13.63
N VAL A 154 -16.12 24.28 -14.36
CA VAL A 154 -15.50 23.00 -13.94
C VAL A 154 -13.98 23.10 -13.85
N LEU A 155 -13.33 23.77 -14.82
CA LEU A 155 -11.87 23.95 -14.83
C LEU A 155 -11.39 24.91 -13.75
N GLU A 156 -12.14 25.98 -13.47
CA GLU A 156 -11.87 26.93 -12.39
C GLU A 156 -11.95 26.26 -11.01
N PHE A 157 -12.99 25.43 -10.78
CA PHE A 157 -13.08 24.60 -9.58
C PHE A 157 -11.87 23.66 -9.42
N LEU A 158 -11.48 22.98 -10.50
CA LEU A 158 -10.33 22.07 -10.50
C LEU A 158 -9.00 22.83 -10.31
N GLN A 159 -8.90 24.07 -10.79
CA GLN A 159 -7.76 24.95 -10.56
C GLN A 159 -7.72 25.44 -9.10
N ALA A 160 -8.83 25.84 -8.50
CA ALA A 160 -8.91 26.17 -7.07
C ALA A 160 -8.50 24.96 -6.19
N CYS A 161 -8.97 23.76 -6.56
CA CYS A 161 -8.54 22.50 -5.95
C CYS A 161 -7.03 22.22 -6.14
N PHE A 162 -6.44 22.56 -7.29
CA PHE A 162 -5.01 22.37 -7.54
C PHE A 162 -4.13 23.40 -6.79
N SER A 163 -4.58 24.66 -6.73
CA SER A 163 -3.94 25.75 -5.99
C SER A 163 -3.91 25.48 -4.48
N THR A 164 -4.98 24.92 -3.92
CA THR A 164 -5.04 24.45 -2.51
C THR A 164 -4.24 23.18 -2.23
N GLY A 165 -3.39 22.74 -3.17
CA GLY A 165 -2.41 21.67 -2.97
C GLY A 165 -2.90 20.25 -3.26
N LEU A 166 -4.15 20.05 -3.70
CA LEU A 166 -4.66 18.71 -3.97
C LEU A 166 -3.87 18.00 -5.09
N SER A 167 -3.80 16.67 -5.01
CA SER A 167 -3.01 15.86 -5.93
C SER A 167 -3.78 15.51 -7.20
N HIS A 168 -3.06 15.24 -8.29
CA HIS A 168 -3.61 14.75 -9.55
C HIS A 168 -4.64 13.62 -9.37
N SER A 169 -4.37 12.65 -8.48
CA SER A 169 -5.30 11.55 -8.18
C SER A 169 -6.59 12.01 -7.47
N THR A 170 -6.54 13.08 -6.67
CA THR A 170 -7.73 13.67 -6.06
C THR A 170 -8.55 14.45 -7.08
N LEU A 171 -7.89 15.15 -8.02
CA LEU A 171 -8.58 15.84 -9.13
C LEU A 171 -9.24 14.85 -10.09
N LYS A 172 -8.61 13.71 -10.42
CA LYS A 172 -9.27 12.63 -11.19
C LYS A 172 -10.55 12.12 -10.50
N VAL A 173 -10.59 12.06 -9.17
CA VAL A 173 -11.82 11.70 -8.44
C VAL A 173 -12.88 12.80 -8.59
N TYR A 174 -12.53 14.08 -8.44
CA TYR A 174 -13.49 15.16 -8.69
C TYR A 174 -14.05 15.13 -10.13
N VAL A 175 -13.20 14.96 -11.14
CA VAL A 175 -13.65 14.83 -12.55
C VAL A 175 -14.57 13.62 -12.75
N ALA A 176 -14.25 12.46 -12.16
CA ALA A 176 -15.08 11.26 -12.27
C ALA A 176 -16.42 11.36 -11.50
N VAL A 177 -16.48 12.23 -10.48
CA VAL A 177 -17.69 12.53 -9.70
C VAL A 177 -18.57 13.53 -10.42
N ILE A 178 -17.99 14.64 -10.89
CA ILE A 178 -18.71 15.64 -11.68
C ILE A 178 -19.27 14.99 -12.94
N SER A 179 -18.46 14.17 -13.64
CA SER A 179 -18.90 13.41 -14.82
C SER A 179 -19.93 12.30 -14.56
N ALA A 180 -20.37 12.07 -13.31
CA ALA A 180 -21.42 11.12 -12.95
C ALA A 180 -22.75 11.79 -12.52
N TYR A 181 -22.75 13.12 -12.33
CA TYR A 181 -23.91 13.87 -11.84
C TYR A 181 -24.21 15.16 -12.63
N HIS A 182 -23.21 15.70 -13.34
CA HIS A 182 -23.32 16.85 -14.24
C HIS A 182 -23.89 16.41 -15.60
N ALA A 183 -24.71 17.25 -16.22
CA ALA A 183 -25.24 17.05 -17.55
C ALA A 183 -24.14 16.95 -18.62
N PRO A 184 -24.39 16.32 -19.78
CA PRO A 184 -23.45 16.31 -20.91
C PRO A 184 -23.06 17.73 -21.36
N LEU A 185 -21.76 17.97 -21.52
CA LEU A 185 -21.22 19.19 -22.11
C LEU A 185 -21.31 19.08 -23.64
N GLY A 186 -22.52 19.31 -24.17
CA GLY A 186 -22.86 18.94 -25.53
C GLY A 186 -22.93 17.42 -25.67
N VAL A 187 -22.20 16.85 -26.64
CA VAL A 187 -22.17 15.39 -26.87
C VAL A 187 -21.18 14.61 -25.99
N LEU A 188 -20.44 15.29 -25.09
CA LEU A 188 -19.39 14.68 -24.26
C LEU A 188 -19.71 14.80 -22.77
N SER A 189 -19.47 13.72 -22.01
CA SER A 189 -19.42 13.81 -20.55
C SER A 189 -18.15 14.52 -20.07
N VAL A 190 -18.19 15.09 -18.86
CA VAL A 190 -17.11 15.94 -18.33
C VAL A 190 -15.74 15.26 -18.33
N VAL A 191 -15.67 13.95 -18.05
CA VAL A 191 -14.40 13.18 -18.08
C VAL A 191 -13.84 12.98 -19.50
N LYS A 192 -14.68 13.08 -20.53
CA LYS A 192 -14.29 12.95 -21.95
C LYS A 192 -13.97 14.30 -22.61
N ASN A 193 -14.17 15.42 -21.91
CA ASN A 193 -13.91 16.73 -22.48
C ASN A 193 -12.38 16.95 -22.71
N PRO A 194 -11.95 17.42 -23.90
CA PRO A 194 -10.52 17.62 -24.19
C PRO A 194 -9.82 18.60 -23.25
N LEU A 195 -10.48 19.67 -22.82
CA LEU A 195 -9.90 20.67 -21.92
C LEU A 195 -9.67 20.11 -20.51
N VAL A 196 -10.63 19.35 -19.99
CA VAL A 196 -10.52 18.66 -18.69
C VAL A 196 -9.41 17.61 -18.73
N THR A 197 -9.28 16.89 -19.85
CA THR A 197 -8.19 15.92 -20.08
C THR A 197 -6.83 16.62 -20.11
N HIS A 198 -6.70 17.71 -20.89
CA HIS A 198 -5.47 18.49 -21.01
C HIS A 198 -5.07 19.15 -19.67
N PHE A 199 -6.04 19.62 -18.88
CA PHE A 199 -5.82 20.16 -17.55
C PHE A 199 -5.24 19.11 -16.60
N LEU A 200 -5.80 17.90 -16.55
CA LEU A 200 -5.27 16.80 -15.74
C LEU A 200 -3.84 16.41 -16.15
N CYS A 201 -3.57 16.32 -17.47
CA CYS A 201 -2.22 16.11 -18.00
C CYS A 201 -1.25 17.23 -17.60
N SER A 202 -1.70 18.48 -17.61
CA SER A 202 -0.91 19.64 -17.20
C SER A 202 -0.58 19.59 -15.71
N VAL A 203 -1.56 19.31 -14.85
CA VAL A 203 -1.37 19.10 -13.41
C VAL A 203 -0.36 17.99 -13.13
N LEU A 204 -0.42 16.88 -13.87
CA LEU A 204 0.52 15.76 -13.71
C LEU A 204 1.97 16.16 -14.05
N ARG A 205 2.18 17.05 -15.03
CA ARG A 205 3.50 17.58 -15.38
C ARG A 205 4.00 18.65 -14.39
N LEU A 206 3.11 19.49 -13.87
CA LEU A 206 3.44 20.55 -12.93
C LEU A 206 3.70 20.04 -11.50
N ARG A 207 3.00 18.97 -11.07
CA ARG A 207 3.15 18.37 -9.73
C ARG A 207 3.17 16.84 -9.82
N PRO A 208 4.25 16.24 -10.36
CA PRO A 208 4.38 14.79 -10.48
C PRO A 208 4.34 14.12 -9.09
N PRO A 209 3.62 12.98 -8.91
CA PRO A 209 3.54 12.30 -7.62
C PRO A 209 4.86 11.70 -7.15
N VAL A 210 5.60 12.42 -6.30
CA VAL A 210 6.78 11.90 -5.60
C VAL A 210 6.39 10.72 -4.71
N ARG A 211 7.17 9.64 -4.76
CA ARG A 211 7.01 8.46 -3.90
C ARG A 211 8.33 8.20 -3.17
N PRO A 212 8.35 8.13 -1.83
CA PRO A 212 9.53 7.68 -1.12
C PRO A 212 9.74 6.18 -1.37
N HIS A 213 10.87 5.82 -1.96
CA HIS A 213 11.31 4.43 -2.04
C HIS A 213 12.08 3.98 -0.78
N VAL A 214 12.63 4.92 -0.01
CA VAL A 214 13.16 4.64 1.33
C VAL A 214 11.98 4.38 2.29
N PRO A 215 11.99 3.28 3.06
CA PRO A 215 10.93 3.00 4.03
C PRO A 215 10.95 3.97 5.21
N THR A 216 9.77 4.29 5.76
CA THR A 216 9.67 5.19 6.92
C THR A 216 9.97 4.50 8.27
N TRP A 217 10.19 3.19 8.27
CA TRP A 217 10.51 2.38 9.46
C TRP A 217 11.23 1.09 9.06
N ASP A 218 12.00 0.52 9.99
CA ASP A 218 12.74 -0.73 9.81
C ASP A 218 11.96 -1.93 10.32
N LEU A 219 11.85 -2.94 9.45
CA LEU A 219 11.29 -4.23 9.79
C LEU A 219 12.18 -5.00 10.77
N ALA A 220 13.52 -4.89 10.69
CA ALA A 220 14.42 -5.63 11.58
C ALA A 220 14.30 -5.17 13.04
N VAL A 221 14.21 -3.86 13.28
CA VAL A 221 13.89 -3.28 14.61
C VAL A 221 12.57 -3.86 15.14
N VAL A 222 11.51 -3.83 14.32
CA VAL A 222 10.18 -4.29 14.73
C VAL A 222 10.13 -5.79 15.04
N LEU A 223 10.73 -6.63 14.18
CA LEU A 223 10.80 -8.07 14.45
C LEU A 223 11.62 -8.38 15.71
N LYS A 224 12.75 -7.69 15.93
CA LYS A 224 13.61 -7.86 17.13
C LYS A 224 12.89 -7.47 18.43
N ALA A 225 12.04 -6.43 18.39
CA ALA A 225 11.26 -5.97 19.54
C ALA A 225 10.07 -6.88 19.86
N LEU A 226 9.45 -7.49 18.85
CA LEU A 226 8.33 -8.42 19.04
C LEU A 226 8.72 -9.72 19.76
N CYS A 227 10.02 -10.05 19.84
CA CYS A 227 10.58 -11.15 20.65
C CYS A 227 10.87 -10.80 22.12
N ARG A 228 10.39 -9.65 22.63
CA ARG A 228 10.82 -9.05 23.91
C ARG A 228 9.66 -8.36 24.62
N PRO A 229 9.76 -8.04 25.92
CA PRO A 229 8.81 -7.13 26.57
C PRO A 229 8.66 -5.81 25.78
N PRO A 230 7.43 -5.28 25.61
CA PRO A 230 6.16 -5.71 26.21
C PRO A 230 5.36 -6.72 25.36
N PHE A 231 6.00 -7.42 24.43
CA PHE A 231 5.39 -8.36 23.49
C PHE A 231 5.64 -9.85 23.79
N GLU A 232 6.45 -10.14 24.81
CA GLU A 232 6.73 -11.47 25.37
C GLU A 232 6.92 -11.35 26.90
N PRO A 233 6.63 -12.40 27.70
CA PRO A 233 6.10 -13.70 27.28
C PRO A 233 4.61 -13.64 26.91
N ILE A 234 4.23 -14.25 25.78
CA ILE A 234 2.89 -14.13 25.18
C ILE A 234 1.76 -14.60 26.10
N GLU A 235 2.06 -15.48 27.06
CA GLU A 235 1.19 -15.97 28.13
C GLU A 235 0.73 -14.83 29.07
N GLU A 236 1.64 -13.91 29.42
CA GLU A 236 1.44 -12.90 30.47
C GLU A 236 1.05 -11.52 29.93
N ILE A 237 1.37 -11.21 28.66
CA ILE A 237 1.09 -9.89 28.09
C ILE A 237 -0.42 -9.57 28.05
N SER A 238 -0.74 -8.29 28.27
CA SER A 238 -2.13 -7.80 28.26
C SER A 238 -2.83 -8.00 26.92
N ASP A 239 -4.17 -8.04 26.95
CA ASP A 239 -5.04 -8.10 25.76
C ASP A 239 -4.62 -7.09 24.67
N ARG A 240 -4.17 -5.88 25.06
CA ARG A 240 -3.65 -4.88 24.11
C ARG A 240 -2.43 -5.41 23.36
N PHE A 241 -1.37 -5.80 24.07
CA PHE A 241 -0.11 -6.17 23.44
C PHE A 241 -0.26 -7.42 22.58
N LEU A 242 -1.04 -8.41 23.05
CA LEU A 242 -1.39 -9.59 22.26
C LEU A 242 -2.17 -9.20 20.98
N THR A 243 -3.24 -8.41 21.10
CA THR A 243 -4.05 -8.00 19.93
C THR A 243 -3.23 -7.23 18.89
N ILE A 244 -2.40 -6.25 19.31
CA ILE A 244 -1.61 -5.45 18.35
C ILE A 244 -0.45 -6.25 17.76
N LYS A 245 0.16 -7.20 18.50
CA LYS A 245 1.16 -8.16 17.99
C LYS A 245 0.56 -9.05 16.92
N THR A 246 -0.56 -9.72 17.22
CA THR A 246 -1.24 -10.61 16.27
C THR A 246 -1.73 -9.84 15.04
N ALA A 247 -2.31 -8.65 15.20
CA ALA A 247 -2.72 -7.80 14.07
C ALA A 247 -1.55 -7.38 13.16
N LEU A 248 -0.37 -7.07 13.74
CA LEU A 248 0.83 -6.73 12.98
C LEU A 248 1.44 -7.95 12.28
N LEU A 249 1.54 -9.10 12.97
CA LEU A 249 2.03 -10.34 12.38
C LEU A 249 1.15 -10.79 11.22
N LEU A 250 -0.18 -10.79 11.38
CA LEU A 250 -1.13 -11.06 10.30
C LEU A 250 -0.96 -10.11 9.11
N ALA A 251 -0.74 -8.81 9.35
CA ALA A 251 -0.54 -7.80 8.30
C ALA A 251 0.83 -7.87 7.60
N LEU A 252 1.82 -8.50 8.22
CA LEU A 252 3.13 -8.77 7.63
C LEU A 252 3.14 -10.08 6.84
N THR A 253 2.55 -11.15 7.39
CA THR A 253 2.67 -12.49 6.82
C THR A 253 1.65 -12.76 5.71
N SER A 254 0.39 -12.35 5.88
CA SER A 254 -0.62 -12.56 4.84
C SER A 254 -0.44 -11.68 3.58
N LEU A 255 0.37 -10.62 3.68
CA LEU A 255 0.42 -9.47 2.76
C LEU A 255 -0.94 -8.79 2.48
N LYS A 256 -2.05 -9.21 3.10
CA LYS A 256 -3.39 -8.68 2.85
C LYS A 256 -3.55 -7.27 3.43
N TRP A 257 -4.60 -6.56 3.01
CA TRP A 257 -4.89 -5.25 3.56
C TRP A 257 -5.74 -5.34 4.83
N VAL A 258 -5.74 -4.23 5.56
CA VAL A 258 -6.63 -3.99 6.71
C VAL A 258 -8.12 -4.22 6.38
N GLY A 259 -8.52 -4.08 5.10
CA GLY A 259 -9.87 -4.39 4.65
C GLY A 259 -10.21 -5.87 4.65
N ASP A 260 -9.23 -6.73 4.30
CA ASP A 260 -9.37 -8.18 4.24
C ASP A 260 -9.24 -8.79 5.65
N LEU A 261 -8.27 -8.31 6.44
CA LEU A 261 -8.07 -8.74 7.84
C LEU A 261 -9.32 -8.48 8.71
N GLN A 262 -10.08 -7.42 8.41
CA GLN A 262 -11.35 -7.11 9.06
C GLN A 262 -12.50 -8.07 8.67
N ALA A 263 -12.38 -8.75 7.53
CA ALA A 263 -13.39 -9.69 7.04
C ALA A 263 -13.22 -11.12 7.60
N LEU A 264 -12.06 -11.44 8.20
CA LEU A 264 -11.76 -12.74 8.77
C LEU A 264 -12.63 -13.05 10.00
N LEU A 265 -13.08 -14.29 10.11
CA LEU A 265 -13.89 -14.78 11.23
C LEU A 265 -13.14 -15.85 12.05
N VAL A 266 -13.69 -16.19 13.21
CA VAL A 266 -13.17 -17.20 14.15
C VAL A 266 -14.01 -18.48 14.21
N ALA A 267 -15.15 -18.51 13.51
CA ALA A 267 -16.01 -19.70 13.46
C ALA A 267 -15.29 -20.88 12.77
N LEU A 268 -15.60 -22.11 13.15
CA LEU A 268 -14.93 -23.33 12.66
C LEU A 268 -14.98 -23.50 11.12
N SER A 269 -15.97 -22.90 10.45
CA SER A 269 -16.07 -22.86 8.98
C SER A 269 -15.21 -21.78 8.31
N HIS A 270 -14.45 -21.00 9.10
CA HIS A 270 -13.69 -19.83 8.65
C HIS A 270 -12.29 -19.71 9.28
N LEU A 271 -12.01 -20.44 10.38
CA LEU A 271 -10.67 -20.61 10.95
C LEU A 271 -10.45 -22.10 11.23
N ASP A 272 -9.40 -22.65 10.64
CA ASP A 272 -8.93 -24.02 10.86
C ASP A 272 -7.41 -24.04 11.08
N PHE A 273 -6.92 -25.06 11.80
CA PHE A 273 -5.50 -25.24 12.13
C PHE A 273 -5.02 -26.62 11.69
N ASP A 274 -3.96 -26.61 10.86
CA ASP A 274 -3.31 -27.81 10.34
C ASP A 274 -2.68 -28.62 11.49
N PRO A 275 -2.75 -29.97 11.50
CA PRO A 275 -2.26 -30.79 12.61
C PRO A 275 -0.84 -30.44 13.07
N GLY A 276 -0.64 -30.34 14.39
CA GLY A 276 0.62 -29.87 14.97
C GLY A 276 0.85 -28.35 14.84
N MET A 277 -0.20 -27.58 14.52
CA MET A 277 -0.17 -26.12 14.33
C MET A 277 0.80 -25.66 13.23
N ALA A 278 1.02 -26.51 12.21
CA ALA A 278 1.97 -26.24 11.13
C ALA A 278 1.53 -25.08 10.21
N LYS A 279 0.20 -24.89 10.06
CA LYS A 279 -0.45 -23.81 9.31
C LYS A 279 -1.75 -23.40 10.00
N ALA A 280 -2.26 -22.23 9.63
CA ALA A 280 -3.65 -21.83 9.89
C ALA A 280 -4.32 -21.38 8.59
N PHE A 281 -5.58 -21.76 8.39
CA PHE A 281 -6.39 -21.41 7.24
C PHE A 281 -7.48 -20.42 7.66
N LEU A 282 -7.48 -19.24 7.06
CA LEU A 282 -8.33 -18.10 7.44
C LEU A 282 -9.20 -17.66 6.25
N TYR A 283 -10.51 -17.81 6.36
CA TYR A 283 -11.47 -17.47 5.31
C TYR A 283 -12.19 -16.14 5.66
N PRO A 284 -12.34 -15.21 4.68
CA PRO A 284 -13.16 -14.03 4.87
C PRO A 284 -14.65 -14.41 4.87
N ARG A 285 -15.47 -13.64 5.60
CA ARG A 285 -16.94 -13.72 5.58
C ARG A 285 -17.46 -13.70 4.14
N VAL A 286 -18.36 -14.62 3.78
CA VAL A 286 -18.90 -14.83 2.42
C VAL A 286 -19.35 -13.53 1.71
N VAL A 287 -20.01 -12.59 2.40
CA VAL A 287 -20.46 -11.31 1.82
C VAL A 287 -19.35 -10.25 1.67
N TYR A 288 -18.08 -10.58 1.94
CA TYR A 288 -16.95 -9.68 1.71
C TYR A 288 -16.45 -9.79 0.27
N VAL A 289 -16.60 -8.72 -0.49
CA VAL A 289 -15.96 -8.55 -1.80
C VAL A 289 -14.59 -7.86 -1.62
N PRO A 290 -13.46 -8.52 -1.93
CA PRO A 290 -12.16 -7.87 -1.96
C PRO A 290 -12.11 -6.78 -3.03
N LYS A 291 -11.28 -5.74 -2.84
CA LYS A 291 -11.21 -4.61 -3.80
C LYS A 291 -10.74 -5.02 -5.21
N VAL A 292 -10.07 -6.16 -5.33
CA VAL A 292 -9.86 -6.87 -6.59
C VAL A 292 -10.68 -8.15 -6.48
N PRO A 293 -11.89 -8.20 -7.05
CA PRO A 293 -12.71 -9.40 -7.00
C PRO A 293 -12.00 -10.56 -7.71
N THR A 294 -11.97 -11.73 -7.06
CA THR A 294 -11.51 -12.99 -7.65
C THR A 294 -12.71 -13.92 -7.81
N ALA A 295 -12.74 -14.70 -8.90
CA ALA A 295 -13.84 -15.62 -9.18
C ALA A 295 -14.03 -16.70 -8.08
N THR A 296 -12.98 -17.00 -7.32
CA THR A 296 -13.04 -17.82 -6.10
C THR A 296 -12.44 -17.04 -4.91
N PRO A 297 -13.06 -17.08 -3.71
CA PRO A 297 -12.42 -16.64 -2.48
C PRO A 297 -11.31 -17.61 -2.08
N GLN A 298 -10.06 -17.15 -2.14
CA GLN A 298 -8.91 -17.93 -1.69
C GLN A 298 -8.66 -17.72 -0.19
N PRO A 299 -8.37 -18.77 0.61
CA PRO A 299 -8.04 -18.61 2.02
C PRO A 299 -6.74 -17.82 2.20
N VAL A 300 -6.66 -17.11 3.32
CA VAL A 300 -5.39 -16.62 3.86
C VAL A 300 -4.73 -17.80 4.56
N VAL A 301 -3.66 -18.34 3.96
CA VAL A 301 -2.86 -19.40 4.58
C VAL A 301 -1.69 -18.78 5.33
N LEU A 302 -1.57 -19.11 6.62
CA LEU A 302 -0.41 -18.77 7.44
C LEU A 302 0.43 -20.03 7.65
N GLN A 303 1.75 -19.91 7.57
CA GLN A 303 2.68 -20.99 7.88
C GLN A 303 3.39 -20.71 9.22
N ALA A 304 3.50 -21.71 10.09
CA ALA A 304 4.29 -21.60 11.31
C ALA A 304 5.78 -21.49 10.99
N PHE A 305 6.52 -20.67 11.75
CA PHE A 305 7.96 -20.47 11.49
C PHE A 305 8.81 -21.62 12.02
N CYS A 306 8.45 -22.15 13.20
CA CYS A 306 8.94 -23.39 13.78
C CYS A 306 7.76 -24.11 14.44
N PRO A 307 7.11 -25.12 13.82
CA PRO A 307 6.22 -26.02 14.54
C PRO A 307 7.03 -26.89 15.51
N ALA A 308 6.38 -27.34 16.59
CA ALA A 308 7.00 -28.22 17.58
C ALA A 308 7.27 -29.64 16.99
N PRO A 309 8.24 -30.41 17.54
CA PRO A 309 9.11 -30.11 18.67
C PRO A 309 10.33 -29.25 18.28
N PHE A 310 10.69 -28.32 19.16
CA PHE A 310 11.91 -27.54 19.02
C PHE A 310 13.14 -28.41 19.32
N ARG A 311 14.13 -28.39 18.42
CA ARG A 311 15.40 -29.12 18.55
C ARG A 311 16.58 -28.23 18.92
N GLU A 312 16.46 -26.92 18.70
CA GLU A 312 17.54 -25.93 18.89
C GLU A 312 17.04 -24.67 19.62
N PRO A 313 17.84 -24.04 20.50
CA PRO A 313 17.43 -22.84 21.24
C PRO A 313 17.00 -21.66 20.37
N ASP A 314 17.58 -21.49 19.18
CA ASP A 314 17.18 -20.42 18.25
C ASP A 314 15.80 -20.65 17.62
N GLN A 315 15.23 -21.86 17.66
CA GLN A 315 13.86 -22.12 17.22
C GLN A 315 12.85 -21.52 18.20
N GLN A 316 13.18 -21.43 19.50
CA GLN A 316 12.35 -20.76 20.50
C GLN A 316 12.23 -19.25 20.20
N LYS A 317 13.31 -18.61 19.75
CA LYS A 317 13.30 -17.19 19.33
C LYS A 317 12.42 -16.95 18.10
N HIS A 318 12.38 -17.90 17.17
CA HIS A 318 11.48 -17.85 16.01
C HIS A 318 10.01 -18.12 16.39
N ASN A 319 9.75 -18.84 17.49
CA ASN A 319 8.39 -19.08 17.97
C ASN A 319 7.69 -17.80 18.45
N PHE A 320 8.41 -16.89 19.12
CA PHE A 320 7.91 -15.56 19.51
C PHE A 320 7.37 -14.71 18.33
N MET A 321 7.81 -15.04 17.12
CA MET A 321 7.42 -14.38 15.86
C MET A 321 6.41 -15.19 15.05
N CYS A 322 6.06 -16.39 15.48
CA CYS A 322 5.23 -17.31 14.73
C CYS A 322 3.79 -16.76 14.57
N PRO A 323 3.30 -16.52 13.33
CA PRO A 323 1.98 -15.94 13.12
C PRO A 323 0.87 -16.90 13.54
N VAL A 324 1.11 -18.22 13.49
CA VAL A 324 0.14 -19.25 13.90
C VAL A 324 0.01 -19.28 15.43
N CYS A 325 1.11 -19.28 16.17
CA CYS A 325 1.08 -19.29 17.64
C CYS A 325 0.53 -17.96 18.20
N ALA A 326 0.86 -16.82 17.60
CA ALA A 326 0.28 -15.53 17.99
C ALA A 326 -1.21 -15.41 17.62
N LEU A 327 -1.66 -16.06 16.54
CA LEU A 327 -3.07 -16.18 16.21
C LEU A 327 -3.80 -17.06 17.23
N ASP A 328 -3.25 -18.23 17.53
CA ASP A 328 -3.83 -19.21 18.44
C ASP A 328 -4.00 -18.67 19.87
N ALA A 329 -2.92 -18.15 20.47
CA ALA A 329 -2.94 -17.56 21.81
C ALA A 329 -3.94 -16.39 21.92
N TYR A 330 -4.05 -15.59 20.85
CA TYR A 330 -5.06 -14.53 20.74
C TYR A 330 -6.48 -15.08 20.61
N VAL A 331 -6.71 -16.11 19.77
CA VAL A 331 -8.03 -16.71 19.56
C VAL A 331 -8.58 -17.31 20.86
N HIS A 332 -7.72 -18.06 21.59
CA HIS A 332 -8.02 -18.62 22.89
C HIS A 332 -8.26 -17.53 23.96
N ARG A 333 -7.35 -16.56 24.13
CA ARG A 333 -7.52 -15.50 25.16
C ARG A 333 -8.73 -14.60 24.89
N ALA A 334 -8.99 -14.28 23.61
CA ALA A 334 -10.15 -13.48 23.21
C ALA A 334 -11.48 -14.25 23.30
N ALA A 335 -11.48 -15.59 23.33
CA ALA A 335 -12.70 -16.37 23.51
C ALA A 335 -13.43 -16.02 24.82
N LEU A 336 -12.66 -15.70 25.87
CA LEU A 336 -13.16 -15.32 27.20
C LEU A 336 -13.93 -13.98 27.24
N TRP A 337 -13.81 -13.14 26.21
CA TRP A 337 -14.39 -11.79 26.23
C TRP A 337 -14.93 -11.26 24.89
N ARG A 338 -14.88 -12.02 23.80
CA ARG A 338 -15.47 -11.61 22.51
C ARG A 338 -17.00 -11.58 22.54
N LYS A 339 -17.57 -10.70 21.73
CA LYS A 339 -19.02 -10.53 21.48
C LYS A 339 -19.34 -10.57 19.99
N SER A 340 -18.46 -11.16 19.18
CA SER A 340 -18.59 -11.24 17.73
C SER A 340 -17.64 -12.30 17.15
N ASP A 341 -18.06 -12.92 16.06
CA ASP A 341 -17.28 -13.90 15.29
C ASP A 341 -16.17 -13.26 14.45
N GLN A 342 -16.08 -11.92 14.35
CA GLN A 342 -14.91 -11.31 13.72
C GLN A 342 -13.66 -11.76 14.48
N LEU A 343 -12.63 -12.18 13.76
CA LEU A 343 -11.39 -12.64 14.36
C LEU A 343 -10.84 -11.60 15.34
N LEU A 344 -10.64 -10.37 14.85
CA LEU A 344 -10.10 -9.26 15.62
C LEU A 344 -11.23 -8.43 16.27
N VAL A 345 -11.21 -8.37 17.60
CA VAL A 345 -12.20 -7.66 18.43
C VAL A 345 -11.53 -6.67 19.37
N CYS A 346 -12.24 -5.61 19.74
CA CYS A 346 -11.69 -4.51 20.51
C CYS A 346 -11.40 -4.91 21.97
N TYR A 347 -10.18 -4.65 22.46
CA TYR A 347 -9.79 -4.85 23.87
C TYR A 347 -10.14 -3.65 24.79
N VAL A 348 -10.39 -2.47 24.22
CA VAL A 348 -10.61 -1.22 24.96
C VAL A 348 -11.95 -1.29 25.74
N PRO A 349 -12.01 -0.96 27.05
CA PRO A 349 -13.17 -1.24 27.91
C PRO A 349 -14.55 -0.85 27.33
N LEU A 350 -14.71 0.39 26.86
CA LEU A 350 -15.97 0.91 26.27
C LEU A 350 -16.52 0.08 25.10
N ASN A 351 -15.66 -0.70 24.43
CA ASN A 351 -16.03 -1.54 23.29
C ASN A 351 -15.50 -2.98 23.47
N LYS A 352 -15.23 -3.44 24.70
CA LYS A 352 -14.56 -4.75 24.89
C LYS A 352 -15.40 -5.88 24.30
N GLY A 353 -14.77 -6.67 23.41
CA GLY A 353 -15.37 -7.79 22.68
C GLY A 353 -16.08 -7.43 21.36
N HIS A 354 -16.29 -6.15 21.05
CA HIS A 354 -17.02 -5.74 19.85
C HIS A 354 -16.13 -5.74 18.58
N PRO A 355 -16.72 -5.87 17.38
CA PRO A 355 -15.99 -5.90 16.10
C PRO A 355 -14.93 -4.81 15.95
N ALA A 356 -13.71 -5.18 15.55
CA ALA A 356 -12.73 -4.18 15.13
C ALA A 356 -13.17 -3.50 13.82
N SER A 357 -12.99 -2.19 13.73
CA SER A 357 -13.18 -1.42 12.49
C SER A 357 -11.86 -1.34 11.70
N LYS A 358 -11.95 -1.08 10.38
CA LYS A 358 -10.76 -0.89 9.53
C LYS A 358 -9.85 0.24 10.03
N GLN A 359 -10.42 1.28 10.67
CA GLN A 359 -9.64 2.35 11.31
C GLN A 359 -9.01 1.91 12.64
N THR A 360 -9.67 1.06 13.42
CA THR A 360 -9.10 0.47 14.64
C THR A 360 -7.94 -0.46 14.32
N LEU A 361 -8.10 -1.39 13.38
CA LEU A 361 -7.01 -2.26 12.92
C LEU A 361 -5.82 -1.46 12.36
N SER A 362 -6.09 -0.41 11.57
CA SER A 362 -5.04 0.48 11.05
C SER A 362 -4.28 1.19 12.17
N ARG A 363 -4.97 1.59 13.25
CA ARG A 363 -4.31 2.16 14.44
C ARG A 363 -3.46 1.12 15.17
N TRP A 364 -3.95 -0.11 15.36
CA TRP A 364 -3.20 -1.17 16.05
C TRP A 364 -1.91 -1.57 15.35
N ILE A 365 -1.91 -1.65 14.02
CA ILE A 365 -0.69 -1.95 13.24
C ILE A 365 0.35 -0.82 13.41
N VAL A 366 -0.08 0.44 13.42
CA VAL A 366 0.81 1.60 13.68
C VAL A 366 1.25 1.66 15.15
N ASP A 367 0.38 1.32 16.09
CA ASP A 367 0.65 1.25 17.54
C ASP A 367 1.67 0.16 17.87
N ALA A 368 1.59 -1.01 17.22
CA ALA A 368 2.56 -2.09 17.36
C ALA A 368 3.96 -1.66 16.87
N ILE A 369 4.06 -1.05 15.68
CA ILE A 369 5.32 -0.50 15.14
C ILE A 369 5.87 0.60 16.06
N SER A 370 5.01 1.52 16.52
CA SER A 370 5.42 2.63 17.41
C SER A 370 5.87 2.14 18.78
N THR A 371 5.20 1.11 19.32
CA THR A 371 5.56 0.45 20.59
C THR A 371 6.89 -0.28 20.44
N ALA A 372 7.10 -1.02 19.35
CA ALA A 372 8.35 -1.74 19.07
C ALA A 372 9.59 -0.83 18.97
N TYR A 373 9.42 0.39 18.44
CA TYR A 373 10.47 1.41 18.46
C TYR A 373 10.75 1.93 19.89
N LYS A 374 9.70 2.24 20.65
CA LYS A 374 9.83 2.70 22.05
C LYS A 374 10.46 1.65 22.96
N SER A 375 10.13 0.37 22.80
CA SER A 375 10.75 -0.75 23.52
C SER A 375 12.13 -1.15 22.98
N SER A 376 12.68 -0.38 22.05
CA SER A 376 14.05 -0.48 21.55
C SER A 376 14.84 0.82 21.80
N ASP A 377 14.31 1.72 22.63
CA ASP A 377 14.84 3.07 22.92
C ASP A 377 15.06 3.96 21.69
N LEU A 378 14.29 3.72 20.63
CA LEU A 378 14.35 4.47 19.37
C LEU A 378 13.17 5.45 19.20
N PRO A 379 13.39 6.62 18.58
CA PRO A 379 12.33 7.59 18.32
C PRO A 379 11.25 6.98 17.40
N SER A 380 9.97 7.18 17.72
CA SER A 380 8.87 6.59 16.96
C SER A 380 8.85 7.13 15.50
N PRO A 381 8.83 6.26 14.48
CA PRO A 381 8.97 6.65 13.08
C PRO A 381 7.81 7.53 12.60
N MET A 382 8.14 8.62 11.91
CA MET A 382 7.15 9.57 11.40
C MET A 382 6.40 9.01 10.18
N GLY A 383 5.10 9.32 10.09
CA GLY A 383 4.29 9.05 8.91
C GLY A 383 3.97 7.57 8.62
N VAL A 384 4.22 6.66 9.57
CA VAL A 384 3.85 5.23 9.43
C VAL A 384 2.36 5.07 9.20
N LYS A 385 2.01 4.22 8.22
CA LYS A 385 0.64 3.88 7.84
C LYS A 385 0.54 2.36 7.82
N ALA A 386 -0.57 1.78 8.28
CA ALA A 386 -0.73 0.32 8.30
C ALA A 386 -0.49 -0.36 6.93
N HIS A 387 -0.87 0.30 5.83
CA HIS A 387 -0.63 -0.19 4.47
C HIS A 387 0.86 -0.35 4.09
N SER A 388 1.78 0.28 4.83
CA SER A 388 3.22 0.13 4.61
C SER A 388 3.76 -1.25 5.00
N THR A 389 3.09 -2.03 5.86
CA THR A 389 3.53 -3.41 6.19
C THR A 389 3.61 -4.29 4.94
N ARG A 390 2.63 -4.17 4.03
CA ARG A 390 2.60 -4.89 2.75
C ARG A 390 3.76 -4.50 1.83
N ALA A 391 4.12 -3.21 1.80
CA ALA A 391 5.26 -2.74 1.01
C ALA A 391 6.60 -3.24 1.60
N MET A 392 6.75 -3.15 2.92
CA MET A 392 7.92 -3.64 3.66
C MET A 392 8.11 -5.16 3.50
N ALA A 393 7.06 -5.94 3.77
CA ALA A 393 7.12 -7.39 3.72
C ALA A 393 7.33 -7.89 2.29
N ALA A 394 6.63 -7.35 1.29
CA ALA A 394 6.85 -7.72 -0.11
C ALA A 394 8.26 -7.36 -0.62
N SER A 395 8.79 -6.18 -0.24
CA SER A 395 10.14 -5.76 -0.63
C SER A 395 11.22 -6.59 0.08
N LYS A 396 11.02 -6.96 1.35
CA LYS A 396 11.91 -7.87 2.09
C LYS A 396 11.89 -9.29 1.50
N ALA A 397 10.71 -9.81 1.13
CA ALA A 397 10.55 -11.10 0.47
C ALA A 397 11.33 -11.17 -0.86
N LEU A 398 11.21 -10.13 -1.70
CA LEU A 398 11.98 -10.02 -2.93
C LEU A 398 13.49 -9.95 -2.66
N LEU A 399 13.92 -9.14 -1.68
CA LEU A 399 15.33 -9.00 -1.28
C LEU A 399 15.96 -10.34 -0.83
N THR A 400 15.17 -11.23 -0.22
CA THR A 400 15.60 -12.58 0.17
C THR A 400 15.47 -13.64 -0.94
N GLY A 401 14.98 -13.28 -2.12
CA GLY A 401 14.86 -14.18 -3.27
C GLY A 401 13.55 -14.97 -3.38
N VAL A 402 12.48 -14.57 -2.68
CA VAL A 402 11.14 -15.14 -2.92
C VAL A 402 10.69 -14.73 -4.34
N PRO A 403 10.18 -15.66 -5.18
CA PRO A 403 9.76 -15.34 -6.54
C PRO A 403 8.69 -14.24 -6.58
N ILE A 404 8.86 -13.28 -7.49
CA ILE A 404 7.94 -12.12 -7.59
C ILE A 404 6.49 -12.55 -7.88
N GLN A 405 6.28 -13.67 -8.57
CA GLN A 405 4.94 -14.22 -8.81
C GLN A 405 4.29 -14.71 -7.51
N ASP A 406 5.02 -15.35 -6.61
CA ASP A 406 4.51 -15.82 -5.31
C ASP A 406 4.13 -14.65 -4.40
N ILE A 407 4.97 -13.61 -4.39
CA ILE A 407 4.68 -12.34 -3.70
C ILE A 407 3.39 -11.72 -4.29
N CYS A 408 3.22 -11.72 -5.61
CA CYS A 408 2.02 -11.22 -6.28
C CYS A 408 0.77 -12.06 -5.97
N ASN A 409 0.89 -13.39 -5.93
CA ASN A 409 -0.19 -14.32 -5.60
C ASN A 409 -0.67 -14.11 -4.16
N ALA A 410 0.24 -14.13 -3.18
CA ALA A 410 -0.08 -13.90 -1.77
C ALA A 410 -0.72 -12.52 -1.56
N ALA A 411 -0.15 -11.48 -2.16
CA ALA A 411 -0.67 -10.13 -2.11
C ALA A 411 -2.04 -9.98 -2.81
N GLY A 412 -2.32 -10.72 -3.88
CA GLY A 412 -3.43 -10.44 -4.79
C GLY A 412 -3.14 -9.27 -5.72
N TRP A 413 -1.98 -9.30 -6.39
CA TRP A 413 -1.64 -8.40 -7.50
C TRP A 413 -1.63 -9.20 -8.81
N SER A 414 -2.50 -8.85 -9.75
CA SER A 414 -2.59 -9.54 -11.06
C SER A 414 -1.35 -9.34 -11.95
N MET A 415 -0.48 -8.38 -11.63
CA MET A 415 0.72 -8.05 -12.41
C MET A 415 1.88 -7.63 -11.51
N PRO A 416 3.12 -8.13 -11.73
CA PRO A 416 4.33 -7.66 -11.02
C PRO A 416 4.57 -6.15 -11.11
N LEU A 417 4.12 -5.50 -12.20
CA LEU A 417 4.19 -4.05 -12.37
C LEU A 417 3.44 -3.27 -11.28
N THR A 418 2.43 -3.87 -10.64
CA THR A 418 1.74 -3.27 -9.48
C THR A 418 2.65 -3.21 -8.26
N PHE A 419 3.41 -4.28 -7.98
CA PHE A 419 4.44 -4.25 -6.93
C PHE A 419 5.51 -3.20 -7.27
N VAL A 420 6.13 -3.29 -8.45
CA VAL A 420 7.27 -2.44 -8.86
C VAL A 420 6.91 -0.95 -8.80
N ARG A 421 5.73 -0.55 -9.26
CA ARG A 421 5.32 0.86 -9.27
C ARG A 421 4.82 1.39 -7.92
N PHE A 422 4.20 0.57 -7.06
CA PHE A 422 3.43 1.07 -5.90
C PHE A 422 3.92 0.57 -4.53
N TYR A 423 4.76 -0.47 -4.47
CA TYR A 423 5.12 -1.16 -3.21
C TYR A 423 6.60 -1.51 -3.07
N ASN A 424 7.40 -1.40 -4.14
CA ASN A 424 8.83 -1.70 -4.11
C ASN A 424 9.62 -0.60 -3.37
N LEU A 425 10.11 -0.93 -2.19
CA LEU A 425 10.92 -0.08 -1.31
C LEU A 425 12.36 -0.58 -1.26
N ASP A 426 13.32 0.35 -1.21
CA ASP A 426 14.71 0.00 -0.89
C ASP A 426 14.87 -0.19 0.62
N VAL A 427 14.53 -1.40 1.07
CA VAL A 427 14.68 -1.81 2.47
C VAL A 427 16.14 -2.05 2.90
N ARG A 428 17.14 -1.76 2.04
CA ARG A 428 18.55 -1.63 2.45
C ARG A 428 18.89 -0.21 2.89
N ALA A 429 18.22 0.81 2.35
CA ALA A 429 18.47 2.22 2.63
C ALA A 429 17.83 2.72 3.94
N THR A 430 17.42 1.82 4.83
CA THR A 430 16.65 2.14 6.04
C THR A 430 17.54 2.84 7.08
N PRO A 431 17.11 3.99 7.66
CA PRO A 431 17.90 4.72 8.67
C PRO A 431 18.33 3.81 9.84
N GLY A 432 19.63 3.82 10.14
CA GLY A 432 20.25 2.94 11.14
C GLY A 432 20.90 1.65 10.57
N SER A 433 20.79 1.39 9.26
CA SER A 433 21.39 0.21 8.62
C SER A 433 22.92 0.35 8.44
N SER A 434 23.69 0.18 9.52
CA SER A 434 25.14 -0.05 9.44
C SER A 434 25.41 -1.33 8.63
N ALA A 435 26.31 -1.27 7.65
CA ALA A 435 26.40 -2.24 6.55
C ALA A 435 26.91 -3.64 6.95
N GLY A 436 26.02 -4.48 7.47
CA GLY A 436 26.22 -5.94 7.51
C GLY A 436 26.11 -6.55 6.10
N ILE A 437 27.17 -7.23 5.64
CA ILE A 437 27.17 -7.88 4.32
C ILE A 437 26.39 -9.20 4.39
N TRP A 438 25.10 -9.13 4.05
CA TRP A 438 24.20 -10.29 3.95
C TRP A 438 24.60 -11.20 2.78
N LYS A 439 25.44 -12.21 3.03
CA LYS A 439 25.76 -13.24 2.02
C LYS A 439 24.56 -14.15 1.76
N SER A 440 24.15 -14.26 0.50
CA SER A 440 23.06 -15.12 0.05
C SER A 440 23.48 -16.59 0.08
N GLY A 441 22.88 -17.38 0.98
CA GLY A 441 23.26 -18.78 1.22
C GLY A 441 22.11 -19.67 1.69
N GLY A 442 20.97 -19.62 0.98
CA GLY A 442 19.80 -20.47 1.26
C GLY A 442 18.74 -20.31 0.18
N ARG A 443 18.18 -21.43 -0.31
CA ARG A 443 17.11 -21.43 -1.32
C ARG A 443 15.75 -21.61 -0.63
N PHE A 444 15.26 -20.52 -0.04
CA PHE A 444 13.92 -20.45 0.56
C PHE A 444 12.85 -20.94 -0.42
N ARG A 445 11.91 -21.75 0.05
CA ARG A 445 11.05 -22.57 -0.83
C ARG A 445 9.55 -22.38 -0.62
N THR A 446 9.12 -21.57 0.35
CA THR A 446 7.72 -21.13 0.51
C THR A 446 7.62 -19.62 0.81
N GLN A 447 6.41 -19.08 0.68
CA GLN A 447 6.10 -17.64 0.57
C GLN A 447 6.60 -16.73 1.71
N LEU A 448 6.95 -17.29 2.87
CA LEU A 448 7.13 -16.53 4.12
C LEU A 448 8.44 -16.75 4.87
N GLU A 449 9.35 -17.58 4.35
CA GLU A 449 10.61 -17.88 5.04
C GLU A 449 11.55 -16.66 5.15
N PHE A 450 11.31 -15.60 4.38
CA PHE A 450 12.09 -14.35 4.41
C PHE A 450 12.13 -13.64 5.76
N LEU A 451 11.15 -13.91 6.64
CA LEU A 451 11.11 -13.38 8.00
C LEU A 451 12.07 -14.11 8.95
N LYS A 452 12.59 -15.29 8.57
CA LYS A 452 13.62 -16.07 9.28
C LYS A 452 15.06 -15.54 9.02
N GLY A 453 15.21 -14.30 8.54
CA GLY A 453 16.45 -13.79 7.92
C GLY A 453 17.70 -14.01 8.78
N ASN A 454 18.66 -14.78 8.24
CA ASN A 454 19.77 -15.44 8.94
C ASN A 454 20.37 -14.69 10.13
N PHE A 455 20.09 -15.19 11.34
CA PHE A 455 21.07 -15.14 12.43
C PHE A 455 22.19 -16.17 12.12
N PRO A 456 23.44 -15.93 12.55
CA PRO A 456 24.58 -16.75 12.14
C PRO A 456 24.63 -18.11 12.85
N GLY A 457 24.15 -19.16 12.18
CA GLY A 457 24.14 -20.53 12.73
C GLY A 457 23.94 -21.63 11.68
N TYR A 458 25.03 -22.03 11.02
CA TYR A 458 25.24 -23.25 10.21
C TYR A 458 24.29 -23.60 9.04
N VAL A 459 24.83 -24.38 8.08
CA VAL A 459 24.12 -24.84 6.87
C VAL A 459 23.83 -26.33 7.01
N CYS A 460 22.55 -26.70 7.09
CA CYS A 460 22.13 -28.10 6.97
C CYS A 460 22.06 -28.52 5.50
N ASN A 461 22.84 -29.55 5.14
CA ASN A 461 22.93 -30.07 3.78
C ASN A 461 21.74 -31.01 3.49
N PRO A 462 20.92 -30.79 2.44
CA PRO A 462 19.76 -31.63 2.17
C PRO A 462 20.15 -33.00 1.62
N GLY A 463 19.98 -34.04 2.44
CA GLY A 463 20.02 -35.43 2.00
C GLY A 463 18.93 -35.75 0.96
N SER A 464 19.11 -36.85 0.23
CA SER A 464 18.24 -37.28 -0.86
C SER A 464 16.80 -37.54 -0.44
N GLN A 465 15.86 -37.24 -1.33
CA GLN A 465 14.97 -38.28 -1.88
C GLN A 465 14.49 -37.87 -3.28
N ARG A 466 14.28 -38.85 -4.17
CA ARG A 466 13.68 -38.68 -5.50
C ARG A 466 12.32 -39.38 -5.53
N GLU A 467 11.33 -38.75 -6.17
CA GLU A 467 10.29 -39.29 -7.08
C GLU A 467 9.18 -38.22 -7.21
N ARG A 468 8.74 -37.78 -8.40
CA ARG A 468 8.09 -38.44 -9.56
C ARG A 468 6.63 -38.84 -9.28
N ASP A 469 5.64 -38.57 -10.13
CA ASP A 469 5.65 -37.71 -11.33
C ASP A 469 4.24 -37.19 -11.74
N ALA A 470 4.26 -36.07 -12.48
CA ALA A 470 3.36 -35.58 -13.54
C ALA A 470 1.83 -35.89 -13.58
N ALA A 471 1.05 -34.82 -13.78
CA ALA A 471 -0.12 -34.81 -14.67
C ALA A 471 -0.20 -33.46 -15.44
N SER A 472 -0.37 -33.55 -16.77
CA SER A 472 -0.54 -32.44 -17.75
C SER A 472 -2.01 -32.44 -18.25
N GLN A 473 -2.58 -31.51 -19.03
CA GLN A 473 -2.18 -30.22 -19.67
C GLN A 473 -3.47 -29.50 -20.16
N ALA A 474 -3.36 -28.21 -20.54
CA ALA A 474 -4.35 -27.44 -21.33
C ALA A 474 -5.73 -27.20 -20.64
N VAL A 475 -6.64 -26.31 -21.08
CA VAL A 475 -6.87 -25.63 -22.39
C VAL A 475 -7.15 -24.12 -22.21
N PHE A 476 -6.76 -23.30 -23.19
CA PHE A 476 -7.13 -21.88 -23.33
C PHE A 476 -8.43 -21.71 -24.14
N PRO A 477 -9.24 -20.67 -23.90
CA PRO A 477 -9.18 -19.55 -24.84
C PRO A 477 -9.15 -18.16 -24.16
N ALA A 478 -8.89 -17.13 -24.97
CA ALA A 478 -8.80 -15.74 -24.52
C ALA A 478 -10.08 -14.95 -24.81
N LEU A 479 -10.29 -13.85 -24.07
CA LEU A 479 -10.67 -12.51 -24.55
C LEU A 479 -11.23 -11.66 -23.39
N TRP A 480 -10.59 -10.53 -23.08
CA TRP A 480 -11.29 -9.27 -22.76
C TRP A 480 -10.29 -8.10 -22.74
N SER A 481 -10.51 -7.14 -23.63
CA SER A 481 -9.97 -5.78 -23.56
C SER A 481 -11.10 -4.83 -23.17
N PHE A 482 -10.75 -3.56 -22.88
CA PHE A 482 -11.64 -2.50 -22.40
C PHE A 482 -12.16 -2.66 -20.96
N MET A 483 -11.52 -1.93 -20.02
CA MET A 483 -12.14 -0.76 -19.37
C MET A 483 -11.12 -0.05 -18.46
N PHE A 484 -10.40 0.93 -19.02
CA PHE A 484 -9.63 1.91 -18.24
C PHE A 484 -9.63 3.27 -18.94
N CYS A 485 -10.32 4.24 -18.33
CA CYS A 485 -10.24 5.68 -18.60
C CYS A 485 -10.23 6.41 -17.23
#